data_AF-A0A7C2ID44-F1
#
_entry.id   AF-A0A7C2ID44-F1
#
_cell.length_a   1.000
_cell.length_b   1.000
_cell.length_c   1.000
_cell.angle_alpha   90.00
_cell.angle_beta   90.00
_cell.angle_gamma   90.00
#
_symmetry.space_group_name_H-M   'P 1'
#
loop_
_entity.id
_entity.type
_entity.pdbx_description
1 polymer ?
#
loop_
_entity_poly.entity_id
_entity_poly.type
_entity_poly.pdbx_seq_one_letter_code
_entity_poly.pdbx_strand_id
1 'polypeptide(L)'
;MGILRRQALCLLLLASCAVPTDPSDRGIHRRLQPVQLSPLLAEVQRRAFLYFWETADPTTGLVPDRWPTPSFASIAAVGFALTCYPIGVERGWITRDQARDRTLTTLRFFAHGPQGPESSGTIGYKGFFYHFLDMTSGTRFGTVELSSVDTALLLMGVRFAARYFREDTPEEAEIRTLAEQLTNATDWRWMQPRPPRIAMGWKPETGFLPADWWGYNEAMVVYLLALGSPTYSVGPEAWQ
;
A
#
# COMPACT_ATOMS: atom_id res chain seq x y z
N MET A 1 72.51 -20.07 42.10
CA MET A 1 72.59 -19.28 40.85
C MET A 1 71.42 -19.70 39.97
N GLY A 2 70.32 -18.99 39.76
CA GLY A 2 69.94 -17.60 39.95
C GLY A 2 68.98 -17.30 38.79
N ILE A 3 67.71 -17.70 38.89
CA ILE A 3 66.71 -17.50 37.83
C ILE A 3 65.58 -16.66 38.41
N LEU A 4 65.62 -15.35 38.13
CA LEU A 4 64.53 -14.42 38.39
C LEU A 4 63.84 -14.04 37.08
N ARG A 5 62.52 -14.11 37.15
CA ARG A 5 61.49 -13.80 36.16
C ARG A 5 61.75 -12.52 35.37
N ARG A 6 61.55 -12.59 34.04
CA ARG A 6 61.16 -11.42 33.23
C ARG A 6 59.77 -11.68 32.66
N GLN A 7 58.82 -10.84 33.07
CA GLN A 7 57.50 -10.75 32.46
C GLN A 7 57.66 -10.06 31.09
N ALA A 8 57.23 -10.74 30.03
CA ALA A 8 57.07 -10.13 28.70
C ALA A 8 55.58 -9.85 28.51
N LEU A 9 55.25 -8.56 28.44
CA LEU A 9 53.93 -8.03 28.12
C LEU A 9 53.76 -8.14 26.59
N CYS A 10 53.04 -9.14 26.11
CA CYS A 10 52.66 -9.24 24.70
C CYS A 10 51.46 -8.32 24.42
N LEU A 11 51.69 -7.18 23.77
CA LEU A 11 50.65 -6.42 23.09
C LEU A 11 50.14 -7.24 21.88
N LEU A 12 48.91 -7.71 21.96
CA LEU A 12 48.15 -8.22 20.80
C LEU A 12 47.53 -7.02 20.06
N LEU A 13 48.10 -6.66 18.92
CA LEU A 13 47.48 -5.77 17.94
C LEU A 13 46.33 -6.54 17.27
N LEU A 14 45.08 -6.18 17.58
CA LEU A 14 43.91 -6.60 16.82
C LEU A 14 43.91 -5.85 15.48
N ALA A 15 44.38 -6.51 14.43
CA ALA A 15 44.14 -6.04 13.07
C ALA A 15 42.65 -6.24 12.75
N SER A 16 41.88 -5.15 12.78
CA SER A 16 40.54 -5.09 12.22
C SER A 16 40.63 -5.33 10.71
N CYS A 17 40.02 -6.38 10.21
CA CYS A 17 39.78 -6.56 8.78
C CYS A 17 38.75 -5.51 8.34
N ALA A 18 39.22 -4.31 8.02
CA ALA A 18 38.42 -3.37 7.25
C ALA A 18 38.29 -3.90 5.82
N VAL A 19 37.06 -4.24 5.42
CA VAL A 19 36.73 -4.47 4.01
C VAL A 19 37.07 -3.19 3.25
N PRO A 20 37.86 -3.22 2.16
CA PRO A 20 38.13 -2.03 1.38
C PRO A 20 36.82 -1.55 0.76
N THR A 21 36.32 -0.39 1.18
CA THR A 21 35.23 0.27 0.46
C THR A 21 35.80 0.80 -0.84
N ASP A 22 35.43 0.16 -1.94
CA ASP A 22 35.71 0.66 -3.28
C ASP A 22 35.09 2.06 -3.43
N PRO A 23 35.88 3.12 -3.64
CA PRO A 23 35.36 4.47 -3.82
C PRO A 23 34.51 4.63 -5.11
N SER A 24 34.39 3.59 -5.93
CA SER A 24 33.53 3.54 -7.10
C SER A 24 32.08 3.11 -6.82
N ASP A 25 31.74 2.63 -5.61
CA ASP A 25 30.34 2.36 -5.19
C ASP A 25 29.59 3.65 -4.81
N ARG A 26 29.79 4.70 -5.60
CA ARG A 26 28.84 5.82 -5.67
C ARG A 26 27.68 5.30 -6.49
N GLY A 27 26.67 4.78 -5.78
CA GLY A 27 25.42 4.30 -6.35
C GLY A 27 25.02 5.12 -7.58
N ILE A 28 24.83 4.41 -8.69
CA ILE A 28 24.36 4.95 -9.95
C ILE A 28 22.92 5.44 -9.73
N HIS A 29 22.76 6.58 -9.06
CA HIS A 29 21.59 7.42 -9.21
C HIS A 29 21.72 8.07 -10.58
N ARG A 30 21.53 7.26 -11.64
CA ARG A 30 21.26 7.80 -12.97
C ARG A 30 20.01 8.65 -12.77
N ARG A 31 20.16 9.98 -12.73
CA ARG A 31 19.04 10.91 -12.88
C ARG A 31 18.37 10.52 -14.18
N LEU A 32 17.28 9.78 -14.10
CA LEU A 32 16.44 9.51 -15.25
C LEU A 32 15.98 10.89 -15.73
N GLN A 33 16.35 11.26 -16.95
CA GLN A 33 15.81 12.48 -17.52
C GLN A 33 14.30 12.30 -17.68
N PRO A 34 13.48 13.32 -17.38
CA PRO A 34 12.05 13.23 -17.58
C PRO A 34 11.77 12.85 -19.04
N VAL A 35 11.09 11.72 -19.24
CA VAL A 35 10.66 11.32 -20.58
C VAL A 35 9.66 12.38 -21.06
N GLN A 36 10.03 13.11 -22.12
CA GLN A 36 9.13 14.03 -22.79
C GLN A 36 8.08 13.20 -23.53
N LEU A 37 6.82 13.30 -23.09
CA LEU A 37 5.71 12.65 -23.77
C LEU A 37 5.32 13.44 -25.02
N SER A 38 4.78 12.76 -26.03
CA SER A 38 4.11 13.46 -27.12
C SER A 38 2.92 14.26 -26.57
N PRO A 39 2.51 15.36 -27.23
CA PRO A 39 1.38 16.17 -26.77
C PRO A 39 0.10 15.36 -26.52
N LEU A 40 -0.18 14.37 -27.38
CA LEU A 40 -1.33 13.46 -27.21
C LEU A 40 -1.21 12.63 -25.92
N LEU A 41 -0.06 12.01 -25.67
CA LEU A 41 0.14 11.19 -24.47
C LEU A 41 0.13 12.04 -23.20
N ALA A 42 0.69 13.25 -23.25
CA ALA A 42 0.64 14.20 -22.13
C ALA A 42 -0.82 14.58 -21.78
N GLU A 43 -1.64 14.84 -22.79
CA GLU A 43 -3.06 15.17 -22.59
C GLU A 43 -3.87 13.99 -22.06
N VAL A 44 -3.68 12.79 -22.62
CA VAL A 44 -4.33 11.56 -22.11
C VAL A 44 -3.95 11.32 -20.65
N GLN A 45 -2.67 11.47 -20.29
CA GLN A 45 -2.22 11.30 -18.91
C GLN A 45 -2.84 12.35 -17.98
N ARG A 46 -2.87 13.61 -18.39
CA ARG A 46 -3.46 14.69 -17.59
C ARG A 46 -4.96 14.48 -17.37
N ARG A 47 -5.72 14.13 -18.40
CA ARG A 47 -7.17 13.86 -18.26
C ARG A 47 -7.46 12.63 -17.40
N ALA A 48 -6.66 11.58 -17.53
CA ALA A 48 -6.76 10.42 -16.64
C ALA A 48 -6.49 10.80 -15.18
N PHE A 49 -5.53 11.69 -14.91
CA PHE A 49 -5.32 12.23 -13.57
C PHE A 49 -6.50 13.07 -13.07
N LEU A 50 -7.10 13.91 -13.94
CA LEU A 50 -8.24 14.75 -13.55
C LEU A 50 -9.44 13.92 -13.07
N TYR A 51 -9.65 12.71 -13.58
CA TYR A 51 -10.64 11.78 -13.01
C TYR A 51 -10.44 11.61 -11.50
N PHE A 52 -9.24 11.21 -11.07
CA PHE A 52 -8.95 10.99 -9.65
C PHE A 52 -8.92 12.28 -8.84
N TRP A 53 -8.50 13.39 -9.46
CA TRP A 53 -8.37 14.66 -8.76
C TRP A 53 -9.72 15.34 -8.51
N GLU A 54 -10.54 15.45 -9.57
CA GLU A 54 -11.78 16.22 -9.59
C GLU A 54 -13.00 15.43 -9.11
N THR A 55 -13.00 14.09 -9.25
CA THR A 55 -14.18 13.27 -8.89
C THR A 55 -14.09 12.61 -7.53
N ALA A 56 -12.90 12.55 -6.92
CA ALA A 56 -12.74 12.00 -5.58
C ALA A 56 -13.37 12.93 -4.53
N ASP A 57 -14.08 12.34 -3.58
CA ASP A 57 -14.71 13.09 -2.49
C ASP A 57 -13.63 13.76 -1.62
N PRO A 58 -13.69 15.09 -1.39
CA PRO A 58 -12.63 15.81 -0.70
C PRO A 58 -12.60 15.55 0.81
N THR A 59 -13.64 14.94 1.39
CA THR A 59 -13.78 14.70 2.84
C THR A 59 -13.38 13.28 3.24
N THR A 60 -13.53 12.31 2.33
CA THR A 60 -13.24 10.89 2.56
C THR A 60 -12.10 10.37 1.68
N GLY A 61 -11.84 11.03 0.54
CA GLY A 61 -10.92 10.52 -0.48
C GLY A 61 -11.49 9.38 -1.32
N LEU A 62 -12.78 9.05 -1.16
CA LEU A 62 -13.44 8.01 -1.94
C LEU A 62 -13.52 8.39 -3.42
N VAL A 63 -13.21 7.44 -4.29
CA VAL A 63 -13.22 7.60 -5.75
C VAL A 63 -14.41 6.83 -6.32
N PRO A 64 -15.28 7.45 -7.14
CA PRO A 64 -16.38 6.73 -7.77
C PRO A 64 -15.86 5.60 -8.66
N ASP A 65 -16.62 4.51 -8.78
CA ASP A 65 -16.34 3.41 -9.69
C ASP A 65 -16.40 3.85 -11.16
N ARG A 66 -17.29 4.80 -11.48
CA ARG A 66 -17.45 5.36 -12.82
C ARG A 66 -17.93 6.82 -12.82
N TRP A 67 -17.72 7.48 -13.95
CA TRP A 67 -18.16 8.86 -14.23
C TRP A 67 -18.59 9.00 -15.72
N PRO A 68 -19.54 9.89 -16.09
CA PRO A 68 -20.24 10.89 -15.27
C PRO A 68 -21.51 10.38 -14.59
N THR A 69 -21.97 9.18 -14.89
CA THR A 69 -23.12 8.60 -14.21
C THR A 69 -22.75 8.31 -12.74
N PRO A 70 -23.47 8.86 -11.75
CA PRO A 70 -23.20 8.59 -10.34
C PRO A 70 -23.11 7.09 -10.02
N SER A 71 -22.21 6.76 -9.09
CA SER A 71 -21.89 5.39 -8.69
C SER A 71 -21.46 5.32 -7.23
N PHE A 72 -21.30 4.10 -6.71
CA PHE A 72 -20.61 3.82 -5.46
C PHE A 72 -19.09 4.05 -5.61
N ALA A 73 -18.36 4.08 -4.49
CA ALA A 73 -16.91 4.16 -4.49
C ALA A 73 -16.28 2.80 -4.78
N SER A 74 -15.16 2.78 -5.51
CA SER A 74 -14.31 1.58 -5.69
C SER A 74 -13.02 1.73 -4.90
N ILE A 75 -12.74 0.81 -3.98
CA ILE A 75 -11.51 0.88 -3.16
C ILE A 75 -10.25 0.62 -4.01
N ALA A 76 -10.36 -0.15 -5.09
CA ALA A 76 -9.27 -0.32 -6.06
C ALA A 76 -8.97 1.01 -6.77
N ALA A 77 -10.01 1.75 -7.17
CA ALA A 77 -9.85 3.08 -7.77
C ALA A 77 -9.21 4.08 -6.78
N VAL A 78 -9.51 3.98 -5.48
CA VAL A 78 -8.80 4.74 -4.43
C VAL A 78 -7.31 4.39 -4.39
N GLY A 79 -6.96 3.10 -4.47
CA GLY A 79 -5.56 2.65 -4.57
C GLY A 79 -4.82 3.29 -5.76
N PHE A 80 -5.47 3.33 -6.92
CA PHE A 80 -4.92 4.01 -8.10
C PHE A 80 -4.78 5.52 -7.89
N ALA A 81 -5.77 6.18 -7.27
CA ALA A 81 -5.70 7.61 -6.95
C ALA A 81 -4.50 7.98 -6.06
N LEU A 82 -4.23 7.18 -5.03
CA LEU A 82 -3.07 7.35 -4.14
C LEU A 82 -1.73 7.27 -4.88
N THR A 83 -1.68 6.55 -6.01
CA THR A 83 -0.52 6.53 -6.91
C THR A 83 -0.50 7.74 -7.85
N CYS A 84 -1.67 8.19 -8.30
CA CYS A 84 -1.82 9.34 -9.18
C CYS A 84 -1.45 10.68 -8.51
N TYR A 85 -1.65 10.85 -7.20
CA TYR A 85 -1.33 12.14 -6.55
C TYR A 85 0.17 12.48 -6.62
N PRO A 86 1.12 11.60 -6.25
CA PRO A 86 2.54 11.83 -6.51
C PRO A 86 2.87 12.11 -7.98
N ILE A 87 2.23 11.41 -8.93
CA ILE A 87 2.44 11.67 -10.37
C ILE A 87 2.01 13.10 -10.73
N GLY A 88 0.89 13.58 -10.16
CA GLY A 88 0.43 14.95 -10.33
C GLY A 88 1.42 15.99 -9.81
N VAL A 89 2.11 15.70 -8.70
CA VAL A 89 3.18 16.55 -8.16
C VAL A 89 4.38 16.59 -9.10
N GLU A 90 4.89 15.42 -9.52
CA GLU A 90 6.04 15.34 -10.43
C GLU A 90 5.77 15.96 -11.81
N ARG A 91 4.50 16.01 -12.22
CA ARG A 91 4.04 16.67 -13.45
C ARG A 91 3.70 18.14 -13.28
N GLY A 92 3.72 18.67 -12.06
CA GLY A 92 3.37 20.07 -11.75
C GLY A 92 1.88 20.40 -11.95
N TRP A 93 0.99 19.40 -11.90
CA TRP A 93 -0.46 19.62 -12.00
C TRP A 93 -1.09 20.01 -10.67
N ILE A 94 -0.50 19.56 -9.56
CA ILE A 94 -0.88 19.90 -8.18
C ILE A 94 0.39 20.13 -7.36
N THR A 95 0.27 20.84 -6.25
CA THR A 95 1.39 21.02 -5.31
C THR A 95 1.58 19.77 -4.45
N ARG A 96 2.78 19.63 -3.86
CA ARG A 96 3.07 18.56 -2.90
C ARG A 96 2.13 18.61 -1.70
N ASP A 97 1.85 19.80 -1.17
CA ASP A 97 0.91 20.01 -0.07
C ASP A 97 -0.50 19.53 -0.42
N GLN A 98 -1.00 19.89 -1.60
CA GLN A 98 -2.31 19.44 -2.08
C GLN A 98 -2.38 17.90 -2.16
N ALA A 99 -1.33 17.26 -2.68
CA ALA A 99 -1.24 15.80 -2.77
C ALA A 99 -1.15 15.14 -1.39
N ARG A 100 -0.35 15.70 -0.48
CA ARG A 100 -0.17 15.23 0.89
C ARG A 100 -1.49 15.29 1.66
N ASP A 101 -2.18 16.42 1.61
CA ASP A 101 -3.41 16.65 2.35
C ASP A 101 -4.52 15.71 1.86
N ARG A 102 -4.67 15.54 0.53
CA ARG A 102 -5.61 14.56 -0.05
C ARG A 102 -5.26 13.12 0.35
N THR A 103 -3.97 12.79 0.37
CA THR A 103 -3.50 11.47 0.81
C THR A 103 -3.85 11.23 2.28
N LEU A 104 -3.58 12.19 3.18
CA LEU A 104 -3.93 12.09 4.60
C LEU A 104 -5.42 11.91 4.83
N THR A 105 -6.26 12.71 4.16
CA THR A 105 -7.72 12.55 4.22
C THR A 105 -8.14 11.12 3.89
N THR A 106 -7.62 10.59 2.79
CA THR A 106 -7.91 9.23 2.33
C THR A 106 -7.45 8.19 3.36
N LEU A 107 -6.20 8.25 3.81
CA LEU A 107 -5.64 7.27 4.75
C LEU A 107 -6.34 7.31 6.10
N ARG A 108 -6.65 8.50 6.63
CA ARG A 108 -7.40 8.65 7.89
C ARG A 108 -8.79 8.05 7.80
N PHE A 109 -9.48 8.23 6.66
CA PHE A 109 -10.80 7.65 6.42
C PHE A 109 -10.76 6.11 6.52
N PHE A 110 -9.82 5.45 5.83
CA PHE A 110 -9.70 3.99 5.89
C PHE A 110 -9.18 3.49 7.25
N ALA A 111 -8.24 4.20 7.87
CA ALA A 111 -7.62 3.78 9.13
C ALA A 111 -8.58 3.88 10.33
N HIS A 112 -9.51 4.83 10.31
CA HIS A 112 -10.46 5.07 11.40
C HIS A 112 -11.89 4.61 11.08
N GLY A 113 -12.15 4.14 9.86
CA GLY A 113 -13.46 3.65 9.45
C GLY A 113 -13.90 2.42 10.27
N PRO A 114 -15.21 2.29 10.59
CA PRO A 114 -15.71 1.22 11.43
C PRO A 114 -15.51 -0.14 10.76
N GLN A 115 -14.84 -1.08 11.45
CA GLN A 115 -14.69 -2.46 10.98
C GLN A 115 -15.44 -3.44 11.87
N GLY A 116 -16.03 -4.46 11.28
CA GLY A 116 -16.77 -5.48 12.02
C GLY A 116 -17.52 -6.47 11.12
N PRO A 117 -17.97 -7.60 11.68
CA PRO A 117 -18.64 -8.67 10.93
C PRO A 117 -20.09 -8.34 10.57
N GLU A 118 -20.61 -7.18 10.97
CA GLU A 118 -21.97 -6.75 10.70
C GLU A 118 -22.23 -6.60 9.19
N SER A 119 -23.47 -6.87 8.78
CA SER A 119 -23.88 -6.80 7.37
C SER A 119 -23.88 -5.38 6.79
N SER A 120 -23.92 -4.35 7.64
CA SER A 120 -23.97 -2.94 7.25
C SER A 120 -23.30 -2.05 8.30
N GLY A 121 -23.02 -0.79 7.94
CA GLY A 121 -22.44 0.19 8.86
C GLY A 121 -20.92 0.08 9.06
N THR A 122 -20.27 -0.84 8.35
CA THR A 122 -18.81 -1.04 8.41
C THR A 122 -18.16 -0.80 7.04
N ILE A 123 -16.91 -0.34 7.04
CA ILE A 123 -16.08 -0.19 5.84
C ILE A 123 -15.38 -1.51 5.46
N GLY A 124 -15.24 -2.42 6.42
CA GLY A 124 -14.45 -3.62 6.27
C GLY A 124 -14.49 -4.53 7.49
N TYR A 125 -13.71 -5.60 7.44
CA TYR A 125 -13.53 -6.55 8.54
C TYR A 125 -12.18 -7.25 8.38
N LYS A 126 -11.51 -7.55 9.50
CA LYS A 126 -10.20 -8.24 9.52
C LYS A 126 -9.11 -7.52 8.70
N GLY A 127 -9.19 -6.20 8.61
CA GLY A 127 -8.28 -5.38 7.82
C GLY A 127 -8.46 -5.50 6.31
N PHE A 128 -9.53 -6.17 5.86
CA PHE A 128 -10.00 -6.13 4.48
C PHE A 128 -11.14 -5.13 4.35
N PHE A 129 -11.30 -4.56 3.15
CA PHE A 129 -12.34 -3.60 2.85
C PHE A 129 -13.34 -4.17 1.85
N TYR A 130 -14.58 -3.68 1.92
CA TYR A 130 -15.60 -4.04 0.95
C TYR A 130 -15.25 -3.49 -0.44
N HIS A 131 -15.47 -4.29 -1.48
CA HIS A 131 -15.21 -3.94 -2.88
C HIS A 131 -15.73 -2.53 -3.20
N PHE A 132 -16.99 -2.28 -2.83
CA PHE A 132 -17.64 -1.00 -2.99
C PHE A 132 -18.12 -0.42 -1.66
N LEU A 133 -17.95 0.89 -1.54
CA LEU A 133 -18.46 1.70 -0.44
C LEU A 133 -19.49 2.69 -0.96
N ASP A 134 -20.49 2.99 -0.17
CA ASP A 134 -21.44 4.05 -0.48
C ASP A 134 -20.74 5.41 -0.39
N MET A 135 -20.88 6.23 -1.43
CA MET A 135 -20.18 7.53 -1.52
C MET A 135 -20.59 8.51 -0.42
N THR A 136 -21.76 8.33 0.21
CA THR A 136 -22.28 9.27 1.23
C THR A 136 -21.92 8.80 2.63
N SER A 137 -22.20 7.54 2.96
CA SER A 137 -21.95 6.99 4.30
C SER A 137 -20.51 6.51 4.51
N GLY A 138 -19.79 6.21 3.42
CA GLY A 138 -18.45 5.61 3.49
C GLY A 138 -18.43 4.15 4.00
N THR A 139 -19.60 3.50 4.10
CA THR A 139 -19.73 2.11 4.55
C THR A 139 -20.11 1.19 3.39
N ARG A 140 -20.10 -0.13 3.61
CA ARG A 140 -20.42 -1.16 2.60
C ARG A 140 -21.62 -0.78 1.72
N PHE A 141 -21.41 -0.81 0.40
CA PHE A 141 -22.50 -0.63 -0.55
C PHE A 141 -23.24 -1.94 -0.82
N GLY A 142 -24.55 -1.99 -0.57
CA GLY A 142 -25.38 -3.17 -0.84
C GLY A 142 -24.88 -4.42 -0.08
N THR A 143 -24.72 -5.54 -0.80
CA THR A 143 -24.28 -6.83 -0.25
C THR A 143 -22.97 -7.34 -0.89
N VAL A 144 -22.10 -6.40 -1.29
CA VAL A 144 -20.80 -6.72 -1.89
C VAL A 144 -19.87 -7.38 -0.88
N GLU A 145 -18.93 -8.17 -1.35
CA GLU A 145 -17.93 -8.85 -0.54
C GLU A 145 -16.84 -7.91 -0.02
N LEU A 146 -16.22 -8.30 1.09
CA LEU A 146 -14.82 -7.96 1.32
C LEU A 146 -14.04 -8.52 0.15
N SER A 147 -13.31 -7.67 -0.56
CA SER A 147 -12.54 -8.09 -1.73
C SER A 147 -11.07 -8.14 -1.39
N SER A 148 -10.48 -9.34 -1.49
CA SER A 148 -9.05 -9.54 -1.23
C SER A 148 -8.18 -8.82 -2.27
N VAL A 149 -8.59 -8.80 -3.55
CA VAL A 149 -7.85 -8.14 -4.62
C VAL A 149 -7.99 -6.63 -4.58
N ASP A 150 -9.17 -6.10 -4.31
CA ASP A 150 -9.34 -4.64 -4.27
C ASP A 150 -8.71 -4.05 -3.01
N THR A 151 -8.72 -4.80 -1.91
CA THR A 151 -7.89 -4.48 -0.72
C THR A 151 -6.40 -4.48 -1.09
N ALA A 152 -5.92 -5.49 -1.83
CA ALA A 152 -4.52 -5.53 -2.26
C ALA A 152 -4.14 -4.32 -3.14
N LEU A 153 -5.00 -3.95 -4.09
CA LEU A 153 -4.81 -2.78 -4.97
C LEU A 153 -4.81 -1.47 -4.18
N LEU A 154 -5.73 -1.32 -3.21
CA LEU A 154 -5.73 -0.20 -2.28
C LEU A 154 -4.40 -0.12 -1.52
N LEU A 155 -3.98 -1.22 -0.89
CA LEU A 155 -2.76 -1.27 -0.08
C LEU A 155 -1.50 -1.00 -0.91
N MET A 156 -1.45 -1.40 -2.18
CA MET A 156 -0.36 -1.00 -3.07
C MET A 156 -0.28 0.52 -3.24
N GLY A 157 -1.41 1.18 -3.46
CA GLY A 157 -1.49 2.65 -3.51
C GLY A 157 -1.07 3.31 -2.20
N VAL A 158 -1.54 2.77 -1.07
CA VAL A 158 -1.16 3.22 0.28
C VAL A 158 0.36 3.13 0.49
N ARG A 159 0.98 1.98 0.17
CA ARG A 159 2.43 1.79 0.30
C ARG A 159 3.20 2.66 -0.69
N PHE A 160 2.68 2.89 -1.89
CA PHE A 160 3.29 3.79 -2.85
C PHE A 160 3.34 5.23 -2.30
N ALA A 161 2.23 5.73 -1.79
CA ALA A 161 2.15 7.06 -1.19
C ALA A 161 3.12 7.21 0.00
N ALA A 162 3.16 6.23 0.91
CA ALA A 162 4.11 6.24 2.03
C ALA A 162 5.58 6.19 1.61
N ARG A 163 5.89 5.59 0.46
CA ARG A 163 7.24 5.65 -0.11
C ARG A 163 7.54 6.97 -0.80
N TYR A 164 6.54 7.71 -1.27
CA TYR A 164 6.74 9.03 -1.89
C TYR A 164 6.85 10.16 -0.87
N PHE A 165 6.03 10.12 0.19
CA PHE A 165 6.00 11.12 1.26
C PHE A 165 6.99 10.77 2.39
N ARG A 166 8.22 11.29 2.27
CA ARG A 166 9.38 10.99 3.15
C ARG A 166 10.05 12.22 3.76
N GLU A 167 9.46 13.41 3.62
CA GLU A 167 9.97 14.60 4.28
C GLU A 167 9.83 14.47 5.81
N ASP A 168 10.69 15.17 6.54
CA ASP A 168 10.70 15.21 8.00
C ASP A 168 9.68 16.23 8.52
N THR A 169 8.41 15.95 8.22
CA THR A 169 7.25 16.74 8.67
C THR A 169 6.27 15.83 9.41
N PRO A 170 5.51 16.37 10.40
CA PRO A 170 4.50 15.59 11.10
C PRO A 170 3.48 14.94 10.17
N GLU A 171 3.04 15.65 9.13
CA GLU A 171 2.04 15.21 8.17
C GLU A 171 2.53 14.03 7.32
N GLU A 172 3.76 14.09 6.79
CA GLU A 172 4.31 12.98 6.01
C GLU A 172 4.72 11.79 6.90
N ALA A 173 5.11 12.05 8.15
CA ALA A 173 5.30 10.99 9.14
C ALA A 173 3.98 10.25 9.43
N GLU A 174 2.87 10.98 9.53
CA GLU A 174 1.55 10.38 9.73
C GLU A 174 1.12 9.53 8.53
N ILE A 175 1.37 9.95 7.28
CA ILE A 175 1.12 9.13 6.08
C ILE A 175 1.80 7.76 6.22
N ARG A 176 3.07 7.72 6.64
CA ARG A 176 3.82 6.48 6.80
C ARG A 176 3.24 5.61 7.92
N THR A 177 2.91 6.22 9.06
CA THR A 177 2.28 5.52 10.19
C THR A 177 0.93 4.90 9.82
N LEU A 178 0.05 5.66 9.15
CA LEU A 178 -1.26 5.17 8.71
C LEU A 178 -1.11 4.06 7.66
N ALA A 179 -0.14 4.18 6.75
CA ALA A 179 0.13 3.15 5.75
C ALA A 179 0.60 1.83 6.38
N GLU A 180 1.46 1.91 7.40
CA GLU A 180 1.88 0.75 8.18
C GLU A 180 0.70 0.15 8.96
N GLN A 181 -0.11 0.97 9.63
CA GLN A 181 -1.31 0.54 10.35
C GLN A 181 -2.26 -0.24 9.42
N LEU A 182 -2.60 0.32 8.26
CA LEU A 182 -3.49 -0.31 7.29
C LEU A 182 -2.92 -1.62 6.76
N THR A 183 -1.65 -1.63 6.35
CA THR A 183 -0.99 -2.83 5.79
C THR A 183 -0.88 -3.95 6.82
N ASN A 184 -0.57 -3.61 8.08
CA ASN A 184 -0.34 -4.57 9.15
C ASN A 184 -1.64 -5.12 9.74
N ALA A 185 -2.77 -4.43 9.57
CA ALA A 185 -4.07 -4.87 10.05
C ALA A 185 -4.71 -5.96 9.16
N THR A 186 -4.27 -6.12 7.91
CA THR A 186 -4.85 -7.07 6.95
C THR A 186 -4.47 -8.52 7.27
N ASP A 187 -5.45 -9.30 7.72
CA ASP A 187 -5.26 -10.68 8.19
C ASP A 187 -5.29 -11.70 7.04
N TRP A 188 -4.20 -11.78 6.27
CA TRP A 188 -4.14 -12.69 5.11
C TRP A 188 -4.30 -14.17 5.46
N ARG A 189 -3.96 -14.58 6.69
CA ARG A 189 -4.21 -15.93 7.19
C ARG A 189 -5.71 -16.21 7.32
N TRP A 190 -6.48 -15.24 7.82
CA TRP A 190 -7.94 -15.35 7.88
C TRP A 190 -8.57 -15.47 6.49
N MET A 191 -7.99 -14.81 5.48
CA MET A 191 -8.44 -14.92 4.07
C MET A 191 -8.02 -16.23 3.38
N GLN A 192 -7.42 -17.20 4.10
CA GLN A 192 -7.16 -18.56 3.62
C GLN A 192 -8.07 -19.59 4.29
N PRO A 193 -9.39 -19.61 4.03
CA PRO A 193 -10.28 -20.62 4.59
C PRO A 193 -9.97 -22.04 4.05
N ARG A 194 -9.29 -22.12 2.90
CA ARG A 194 -8.90 -23.34 2.20
C ARG A 194 -7.42 -23.24 1.78
N PRO A 195 -6.47 -23.34 2.72
CA PRO A 195 -5.04 -23.27 2.40
C PRO A 195 -4.66 -24.31 1.33
N PRO A 196 -3.70 -23.99 0.44
CA PRO A 196 -2.81 -22.83 0.49
C PRO A 196 -3.37 -21.58 -0.22
N ARG A 197 -4.60 -21.61 -0.72
CA ARG A 197 -5.13 -20.53 -1.56
C ARG A 197 -5.81 -19.45 -0.74
N ILE A 198 -5.79 -18.23 -1.27
CA ILE A 198 -6.48 -17.08 -0.69
C ILE A 198 -7.86 -16.96 -1.35
N ALA A 199 -8.91 -16.84 -0.53
CA ALA A 199 -10.27 -16.65 -1.00
C ALA A 199 -10.43 -15.32 -1.72
N MET A 200 -11.24 -15.30 -2.79
CA MET A 200 -11.50 -14.05 -3.51
C MET A 200 -12.21 -13.01 -2.64
N GLY A 201 -13.09 -13.45 -1.75
CA GLY A 201 -13.76 -12.57 -0.82
C GLY A 201 -14.59 -13.27 0.25
N TRP A 202 -15.25 -12.45 1.06
CA TRP A 202 -16.12 -12.89 2.16
C TRP A 202 -17.31 -11.95 2.32
N LYS A 203 -18.46 -12.49 2.71
CA LYS A 203 -19.69 -11.73 2.99
C LYS A 203 -20.21 -12.06 4.40
N PRO A 204 -20.67 -11.08 5.19
CA PRO A 204 -21.38 -11.30 6.44
C PRO A 204 -22.50 -12.32 6.35
N GLU A 205 -23.23 -12.33 5.23
CA GLU A 205 -24.42 -13.15 5.05
C GLU A 205 -24.12 -14.62 4.80
N THR A 206 -22.98 -14.93 4.17
CA THR A 206 -22.73 -16.25 3.57
C THR A 206 -21.33 -16.81 3.85
N GLY A 207 -20.46 -16.04 4.50
CA GLY A 207 -19.07 -16.43 4.74
C GLY A 207 -18.18 -16.22 3.51
N PHE A 208 -17.16 -17.06 3.39
CA PHE A 208 -16.20 -16.99 2.28
C PHE A 208 -16.86 -17.38 0.95
N LEU A 209 -16.53 -16.63 -0.11
CA LEU A 209 -16.90 -17.02 -1.46
C LEU A 209 -16.32 -18.41 -1.78
N PRO A 210 -16.97 -19.21 -2.64
CA PRO A 210 -16.48 -20.53 -3.02
C PRO A 210 -15.23 -20.47 -3.90
N ALA A 211 -14.95 -19.31 -4.51
CA ALA A 211 -13.81 -19.11 -5.38
C ALA A 211 -12.57 -18.64 -4.60
N ASP A 212 -11.43 -19.24 -4.94
CA ASP A 212 -10.11 -18.87 -4.47
C ASP A 212 -9.26 -18.39 -5.64
N TRP A 213 -8.28 -17.54 -5.38
CA TRP A 213 -7.33 -17.10 -6.39
C TRP A 213 -6.45 -18.27 -6.85
N TRP A 214 -6.47 -18.53 -8.16
CA TRP A 214 -5.60 -19.49 -8.82
C TRP A 214 -5.00 -18.84 -10.08
N GLY A 215 -3.67 -18.85 -10.19
CA GLY A 215 -2.96 -18.14 -11.24
C GLY A 215 -3.01 -18.81 -12.61
N TYR A 216 -2.68 -18.10 -13.70
CA TYR A 216 -2.20 -16.71 -13.77
C TYR A 216 -3.33 -15.69 -14.02
N ASN A 217 -3.42 -14.65 -13.19
CA ASN A 217 -4.39 -13.55 -13.28
C ASN A 217 -3.92 -12.33 -12.45
N GLU A 218 -4.80 -11.36 -12.20
CA GLU A 218 -4.53 -10.14 -11.41
C GLU A 218 -4.12 -10.40 -9.96
N ALA A 219 -4.34 -11.62 -9.44
CA ALA A 219 -4.10 -11.97 -8.03
C ALA A 219 -2.62 -12.07 -7.64
N MET A 220 -1.68 -11.89 -8.56
CA MET A 220 -0.26 -11.88 -8.20
C MET A 220 0.04 -10.88 -7.06
N VAL A 221 -0.60 -9.70 -7.09
CA VAL A 221 -0.43 -8.69 -6.04
C VAL A 221 -0.98 -9.15 -4.69
N VAL A 222 -2.06 -9.93 -4.69
CA VAL A 222 -2.66 -10.52 -3.48
C VAL A 222 -1.64 -11.42 -2.80
N TYR A 223 -1.05 -12.35 -3.55
CA TYR A 223 -0.06 -13.28 -3.01
C TYR A 223 1.23 -12.58 -2.57
N LEU A 224 1.72 -11.59 -3.33
CA LEU A 224 2.92 -10.84 -2.94
C LEU A 224 2.74 -10.07 -1.63
N LEU A 225 1.59 -9.42 -1.43
CA LEU A 225 1.29 -8.74 -0.16
C LEU A 225 1.06 -9.71 0.98
N ALA A 226 0.37 -10.82 0.73
CA ALA A 226 0.12 -11.85 1.73
C ALA A 226 1.42 -12.51 2.22
N LEU A 227 2.34 -12.85 1.31
CA LEU A 227 3.65 -13.41 1.66
C LEU A 227 4.55 -12.38 2.36
N GLY A 228 4.45 -11.11 1.95
CA GLY A 228 5.23 -10.01 2.50
C GLY A 228 4.68 -9.39 3.79
N SER A 229 3.54 -9.86 4.30
CA SER A 229 2.93 -9.30 5.52
C SER A 229 3.79 -9.59 6.75
N PRO A 230 4.17 -8.58 7.56
CA PRO A 230 4.96 -8.80 8.77
C PRO A 230 4.14 -9.37 9.94
N THR A 231 2.81 -9.30 9.88
CA THR A 231 1.90 -9.65 10.98
C THR A 231 1.10 -10.92 10.69
N TYR A 232 0.51 -11.00 9.51
CA TYR A 232 -0.40 -12.08 9.12
C TYR A 232 0.05 -12.74 7.82
N SER A 233 1.33 -13.11 7.70
CA SER A 233 1.85 -13.78 6.50
C SER A 233 1.24 -15.15 6.26
N VAL A 234 0.98 -15.45 4.99
CA VAL A 234 0.69 -16.81 4.52
C VAL A 234 1.98 -17.59 4.29
N GLY A 235 1.91 -18.92 4.25
CA GLY A 235 3.08 -19.75 3.97
C GLY A 235 3.51 -19.72 2.49
N PRO A 236 4.77 -20.06 2.18
CA PRO A 236 5.32 -20.03 0.82
C PRO A 236 4.58 -20.95 -0.17
N GLU A 237 3.91 -21.98 0.32
CA GLU A 237 3.02 -22.85 -0.45
C GLU A 237 1.86 -22.10 -1.13
N ALA A 238 1.52 -20.90 -0.66
CA ALA A 238 0.51 -20.06 -1.31
C ALA A 238 0.91 -19.62 -2.72
N TRP A 239 2.22 -19.56 -3.01
CA TRP A 239 2.74 -19.21 -4.35
C TRP A 239 2.90 -20.41 -5.29
N GLN A 240 2.98 -21.63 -4.74
CA GLN A 240 3.31 -22.85 -5.48
C GLN A 240 2.09 -23.43 -6.21
#